data_AF-A0A662YYT3-F1
#
_entry.id   AF-A0A662YYT3-F1
#
_cell.length_a   1.000
_cell.length_b   1.000
_cell.length_c   1.000
_cell.angle_alpha   90.00
_cell.angle_beta   90.00
_cell.angle_gamma   90.00
#
_symmetry.space_group_name_H-M   'P 1'
#
loop_
_entity.id
_entity.type
_entity.pdbx_description
1 polymer ?
#
loop_
_entity_poly.entity_id
_entity_poly.type
_entity_poly.pdbx_seq_one_letter_code
_entity_poly.pdbx_strand_id
1 'polypeptide(L)'
;MAPVQIENNQLVPAGGPTSAPPPPPPGATAGAPATHGVRLSLLIEFLLQRTYHEITLLAELLPRKTDMERKIEIVQFASRTRQLFVRLLALVKWASNAGKVEKCAMISSFLDQQAFLFVDTADRLASLARDALVHARLPSFAIPFAIDVLTTGSYPRLPTCIRDKIIPPDPITKVEKQSTLHQLNQILRHRLVTTDLPPQLANLTVANGRVKFRVEGEFEATLTVMGDDPDIPWRLLKLEILVEDNETGDGRALVHSMQINFIHELVQSRLFADEKPLQDMYNCLRILFCNCLSTPSLCVISIIFINCFSRAPQWRWNAVP
;
A
#
# COMPACT_ATOMS: atom_id res chain seq x y z
N MET A 1 48.03 -35.95 4.83
CA MET A 1 47.62 -37.11 5.66
C MET A 1 46.30 -37.63 5.10
N ALA A 2 46.31 -38.91 4.68
CA ALA A 2 45.21 -39.83 4.42
C ALA A 2 44.05 -39.45 3.45
N PRO A 3 43.78 -40.30 2.42
CA PRO A 3 42.47 -40.37 1.78
C PRO A 3 41.54 -41.27 2.61
N VAL A 4 40.25 -40.94 2.68
CA VAL A 4 39.24 -41.81 3.32
C VAL A 4 38.12 -42.09 2.33
N GLN A 5 38.05 -43.35 1.92
CA GLN A 5 36.94 -44.02 1.27
C GLN A 5 35.74 -44.09 2.24
N ILE A 6 34.54 -43.78 1.76
CA ILE A 6 33.25 -44.12 2.40
C ILE A 6 32.34 -44.54 1.23
N GLU A 7 32.28 -45.84 0.94
CA GLU A 7 31.28 -46.80 1.42
C GLU A 7 29.93 -46.66 0.69
N ASN A 8 29.70 -47.61 -0.22
CA ASN A 8 28.41 -47.93 -0.79
C ASN A 8 27.46 -48.36 0.33
N ASN A 9 26.37 -47.63 0.54
CA ASN A 9 25.21 -48.21 1.19
C ASN A 9 23.89 -47.75 0.55
N GLN A 10 23.03 -48.75 0.41
CA GLN A 10 21.88 -48.85 -0.47
C GLN A 10 20.61 -48.36 0.26
N LEU A 11 19.79 -47.51 -0.37
CA LEU A 11 18.40 -47.25 0.04
C LEU A 11 17.51 -47.08 -1.20
N VAL A 12 16.43 -47.85 -1.22
CA VAL A 12 15.45 -48.09 -2.29
C VAL A 12 14.28 -47.07 -2.20
N PRO A 13 13.17 -47.19 -2.96
CA PRO A 13 12.79 -46.38 -4.12
C PRO A 13 11.68 -45.35 -3.81
N ALA A 14 11.67 -44.22 -4.51
CA ALA A 14 10.50 -43.34 -4.60
C ALA A 14 10.15 -43.11 -6.07
N GLY A 15 8.93 -43.52 -6.42
CA GLY A 15 8.47 -43.65 -7.79
C GLY A 15 8.20 -42.33 -8.52
N GLY A 16 8.35 -42.41 -9.83
CA GLY A 16 7.90 -41.45 -10.84
C GLY A 16 8.48 -41.87 -12.19
N PRO A 17 7.67 -42.10 -13.24
CA PRO A 17 8.17 -42.63 -14.51
C PRO A 17 8.80 -41.48 -15.30
N THR A 18 10.06 -41.18 -15.06
CA THR A 18 10.87 -40.41 -16.02
C THR A 18 11.50 -41.41 -17.00
N SER A 19 10.67 -41.93 -17.90
CA SER A 19 11.16 -42.51 -19.15
C SER A 19 11.70 -41.35 -20.01
N ALA A 20 13.01 -41.07 -19.88
CA ALA A 20 13.72 -40.38 -20.94
C ALA A 20 13.58 -41.23 -22.22
N PRO A 21 13.02 -40.73 -23.33
CA PRO A 21 12.94 -41.51 -24.54
C PRO A 21 14.38 -41.75 -25.06
N PRO A 22 14.72 -42.98 -25.49
CA PRO A 22 16.00 -43.23 -26.13
C PRO A 22 16.12 -42.37 -27.40
N PRO A 23 17.34 -41.99 -27.81
CA PRO A 23 17.54 -41.26 -29.05
C PRO A 23 16.92 -42.07 -30.20
N PRO A 24 16.05 -41.48 -31.03
CA PRO A 24 15.42 -42.23 -32.10
C PRO A 24 16.48 -42.71 -33.11
N PRO A 25 16.39 -43.94 -33.62
CA PRO A 25 17.26 -44.41 -34.69
C PRO A 25 17.13 -43.49 -35.92
N PRO A 26 18.19 -43.34 -36.72
CA PRO A 26 18.15 -42.54 -37.94
C PRO A 26 17.14 -43.14 -38.92
N GLY A 27 15.91 -42.61 -38.91
CA GLY A 27 14.81 -43.10 -39.74
C GLY A 27 13.40 -42.92 -39.18
N ALA A 28 13.21 -42.54 -37.91
CA ALA A 28 11.88 -42.27 -37.38
C ALA A 28 11.46 -40.81 -37.64
N THR A 29 10.69 -40.58 -38.71
CA THR A 29 10.05 -39.31 -39.03
C THR A 29 9.00 -38.93 -37.99
N ALA A 30 9.40 -38.15 -36.98
CA ALA A 30 8.47 -37.39 -36.15
C ALA A 30 7.91 -36.20 -36.96
N GLY A 31 6.61 -36.00 -36.87
CA GLY A 31 5.80 -35.25 -37.84
C GLY A 31 6.20 -33.79 -38.07
N ALA A 32 6.44 -33.48 -39.35
CA ALA A 32 6.18 -32.20 -40.00
C ALA A 32 6.16 -32.46 -41.53
N PRO A 33 5.42 -31.65 -42.31
CA PRO A 33 4.45 -32.12 -43.27
C PRO A 33 5.09 -33.05 -44.31
N ALA A 34 4.40 -34.14 -44.62
CA ALA A 34 4.63 -34.84 -45.87
C ALA A 34 4.78 -33.78 -46.96
N THR A 35 5.95 -33.75 -47.60
CA THR A 35 6.20 -32.94 -48.79
C THR A 35 4.95 -33.05 -49.65
N HIS A 36 4.20 -31.95 -49.77
CA HIS A 36 2.95 -31.89 -50.54
C HIS A 36 3.29 -31.94 -52.04
N GLY A 37 3.93 -33.03 -52.46
CA GLY A 37 4.15 -33.37 -53.84
C GLY A 37 2.94 -34.12 -54.34
N VAL A 38 2.18 -33.51 -55.25
CA VAL A 38 1.14 -34.22 -55.99
C VAL A 38 1.83 -35.18 -56.97
N ARG A 39 1.39 -36.44 -57.00
CA ARG A 39 1.93 -37.42 -57.97
C ARG A 39 1.62 -36.95 -59.39
N LEU A 40 2.64 -36.93 -60.25
CA LEU A 40 2.51 -36.52 -61.65
C LEU A 40 1.48 -37.38 -62.41
N SER A 41 1.38 -38.67 -62.09
CA SER A 41 0.39 -39.59 -62.69
C SER A 41 -1.05 -39.12 -62.44
N LEU A 42 -1.37 -38.74 -61.20
CA LEU A 42 -2.70 -38.22 -60.85
C LEU A 42 -3.01 -36.93 -61.61
N LEU A 43 -2.03 -36.04 -61.74
CA LEU A 43 -2.21 -34.79 -62.46
C LEU A 43 -2.45 -35.01 -63.96
N ILE A 44 -1.78 -36.00 -64.56
CA ILE A 44 -2.00 -36.40 -65.95
C ILE A 44 -3.40 -37.03 -66.12
N GLU A 45 -3.79 -37.95 -65.24
CA GLU A 45 -5.10 -38.60 -65.26
C GLU A 45 -6.26 -37.59 -65.15
N PHE A 46 -6.17 -36.65 -64.20
CA PHE A 46 -7.18 -35.60 -64.06
C PHE A 46 -7.23 -34.67 -65.28
N LEU A 47 -6.07 -34.36 -65.89
CA LEU A 47 -6.04 -33.53 -67.09
C LEU A 47 -6.69 -34.26 -68.27
N LEU A 48 -6.38 -35.55 -68.46
CA LEU A 48 -6.97 -36.38 -69.50
C LEU A 48 -8.49 -36.50 -69.32
N GLN A 49 -8.94 -36.82 -68.11
CA GLN A 49 -10.37 -36.91 -67.80
C GLN A 49 -11.10 -35.59 -68.03
N ARG A 50 -10.49 -34.47 -67.64
CA ARG A 50 -11.05 -33.14 -67.89
C ARG A 50 -11.14 -32.84 -69.39
N THR A 51 -10.09 -33.09 -70.16
CA THR A 51 -10.10 -32.83 -71.61
C THR A 51 -11.10 -33.73 -72.35
N TYR A 52 -11.23 -34.99 -71.94
CA TYR A 52 -12.23 -35.90 -72.49
C TYR A 52 -13.66 -35.43 -72.20
N HIS A 53 -13.92 -34.99 -70.96
CA HIS A 53 -15.21 -34.43 -70.58
C HIS A 53 -15.54 -33.15 -71.36
N GLU A 54 -14.58 -32.23 -71.48
CA GLU A 54 -14.76 -30.99 -72.25
C GLU A 54 -15.02 -31.28 -73.75
N ILE A 55 -14.35 -32.27 -74.35
CA ILE A 55 -14.60 -32.72 -75.73
C ILE A 55 -15.99 -33.34 -75.88
N THR A 56 -16.40 -34.16 -74.91
CA THR A 56 -17.72 -34.82 -74.92
C THR A 56 -18.85 -33.79 -74.85
N LEU A 57 -18.74 -32.81 -73.94
CA LEU A 57 -19.68 -31.69 -73.87
C LEU A 57 -19.70 -30.86 -75.15
N LEU A 58 -18.53 -30.59 -75.73
CA LEU A 58 -18.44 -29.88 -77.00
C LEU A 58 -19.15 -30.68 -78.11
N ALA A 59 -18.95 -32.00 -78.20
CA ALA A 59 -19.60 -32.85 -79.19
C ALA A 59 -21.13 -32.88 -79.07
N GLU A 60 -21.69 -32.80 -77.85
CA GLU A 60 -23.14 -32.74 -77.62
C GLU A 60 -23.75 -31.36 -77.96
N LEU A 61 -22.99 -30.28 -77.80
CA LEU A 61 -23.46 -28.91 -78.02
C LEU A 61 -23.28 -28.43 -79.48
N LEU A 62 -22.29 -28.97 -80.19
CA LEU A 62 -21.93 -28.64 -81.57
C LEU A 62 -23.08 -28.73 -82.60
N PRO A 63 -23.97 -29.76 -82.57
CA PRO A 63 -25.04 -29.91 -83.55
C PRO A 63 -26.15 -28.86 -83.43
N ARG A 64 -26.27 -28.20 -82.27
CA ARG A 64 -27.35 -27.24 -81.96
C ARG A 64 -26.98 -25.78 -82.30
N LYS A 65 -25.75 -25.54 -82.77
CA LYS A 65 -25.18 -24.21 -83.02
C LYS A 65 -25.02 -23.91 -84.52
N THR A 66 -25.01 -22.62 -84.86
CA THR A 66 -24.76 -22.16 -86.23
C THR A 66 -23.32 -22.49 -86.67
N ASP A 67 -23.09 -22.67 -87.98
CA ASP A 67 -21.78 -23.11 -88.49
C ASP A 67 -20.61 -22.15 -88.14
N MET A 68 -20.89 -20.86 -87.97
CA MET A 68 -19.87 -19.87 -87.59
C MET A 68 -19.50 -19.97 -86.12
N GLU A 69 -20.48 -20.08 -85.22
CA GLU A 69 -20.27 -20.25 -83.78
C GLU A 69 -19.55 -21.57 -83.49
N ARG A 70 -19.93 -22.63 -84.21
CA ARG A 70 -19.29 -23.95 -84.11
C ARG A 70 -17.78 -23.88 -84.37
N LYS A 71 -17.36 -23.16 -85.41
CA LYS A 71 -15.94 -23.00 -85.77
C LYS A 71 -15.18 -22.23 -84.68
N ILE A 72 -15.79 -21.19 -84.13
CA ILE A 72 -15.16 -20.38 -83.07
C ILE A 72 -14.97 -21.23 -81.80
N GLU A 73 -15.98 -21.98 -81.37
CA GLU A 73 -15.90 -22.83 -80.17
C GLU A 73 -14.85 -23.93 -80.32
N ILE A 74 -14.75 -24.58 -81.48
CA ILE A 74 -13.73 -25.61 -81.76
C ILE A 74 -12.32 -25.03 -81.69
N VAL A 75 -12.09 -23.86 -82.31
CA VAL A 75 -10.77 -23.21 -82.29
C VAL A 75 -10.39 -22.74 -80.88
N GLN A 76 -11.35 -22.20 -80.13
CA GLN A 76 -11.12 -21.80 -78.74
C GLN A 76 -10.82 -23.00 -77.84
N PHE A 77 -11.55 -24.11 -78.01
CA PHE A 77 -11.31 -25.36 -77.30
C PHE A 77 -9.91 -25.91 -77.61
N ALA A 78 -9.53 -25.97 -78.89
CA ALA A 78 -8.21 -26.43 -79.31
C ALA A 78 -7.07 -25.57 -78.73
N SER A 79 -7.25 -24.24 -78.71
CA SER A 79 -6.27 -23.30 -78.14
C SER A 79 -6.11 -23.48 -76.62
N ARG A 80 -7.22 -23.56 -75.88
CA ARG A 80 -7.20 -23.78 -74.41
C ARG A 80 -6.55 -25.11 -74.05
N THR A 81 -6.94 -26.18 -74.75
CA THR A 81 -6.41 -27.53 -74.55
C THR A 81 -4.92 -27.57 -74.84
N ARG A 82 -4.46 -26.95 -75.93
CA ARG A 82 -3.04 -26.83 -76.26
C ARG A 82 -2.26 -26.12 -75.15
N GLN A 83 -2.75 -25.00 -74.61
CA GLN A 83 -2.07 -24.28 -73.53
C GLN A 83 -1.93 -25.12 -72.25
N LEU A 84 -2.96 -25.90 -71.90
CA LEU A 84 -2.93 -26.82 -70.77
C LEU A 84 -1.87 -27.92 -70.97
N PHE A 85 -1.83 -28.55 -72.14
CA PHE A 85 -0.82 -29.58 -72.44
C PHE A 85 0.60 -29.02 -72.54
N VAL A 86 0.79 -27.78 -72.99
CA VAL A 86 2.10 -27.11 -72.98
C VAL A 86 2.58 -26.86 -71.54
N ARG A 87 1.69 -26.43 -70.64
CA ARG A 87 2.03 -26.28 -69.21
C ARG A 87 2.34 -27.63 -68.57
N LEU A 88 1.57 -28.66 -68.87
CA LEU A 88 1.87 -30.02 -68.43
C LEU A 88 3.24 -30.49 -68.94
N LEU A 89 3.55 -30.25 -70.20
CA LEU A 89 4.85 -30.62 -70.78
C LEU A 89 6.01 -29.91 -70.07
N ALA A 90 5.84 -28.65 -69.67
CA ALA A 90 6.83 -27.95 -68.86
C ALA A 90 7.04 -28.62 -67.49
N LEU A 91 5.96 -29.03 -66.82
CA LEU A 91 6.03 -29.77 -65.55
C LEU A 91 6.69 -31.14 -65.71
N VAL A 92 6.37 -31.89 -66.78
CA VAL A 92 7.00 -33.19 -67.06
C VAL A 92 8.50 -33.04 -67.32
N LYS A 93 8.91 -32.00 -68.07
CA LYS A 93 10.34 -31.69 -68.26
C LYS A 93 11.04 -31.36 -66.93
N TRP A 94 10.36 -30.63 -66.05
CA TRP A 94 10.92 -30.30 -64.73
C TRP A 94 10.94 -31.49 -63.76
N ALA A 95 9.97 -32.41 -63.88
CA ALA A 95 9.91 -33.63 -63.08
C ALA A 95 11.14 -34.54 -63.25
N SER A 96 11.82 -34.49 -64.40
CA SER A 96 13.12 -35.15 -64.62
C SER A 96 14.18 -34.73 -63.60
N ASN A 97 14.12 -33.49 -63.12
CA ASN A 97 15.05 -32.94 -62.13
C ASN A 97 14.50 -33.00 -60.69
N ALA A 98 13.29 -33.51 -60.47
CA ALA A 98 12.63 -33.51 -59.16
C ALA A 98 13.44 -34.24 -58.09
N GLY A 99 14.07 -35.38 -58.42
CA GLY A 99 14.88 -36.14 -57.46
C GLY A 99 16.11 -35.38 -56.95
N LYS A 100 16.64 -34.39 -57.70
CA LYS A 100 17.71 -33.50 -57.20
C LYS A 100 17.14 -32.46 -56.24
N VAL A 101 15.99 -31.89 -56.58
CA VAL A 101 15.30 -30.89 -55.74
C VAL A 101 14.84 -31.50 -54.42
N GLU A 102 14.33 -32.73 -54.42
CA GLU A 102 13.93 -33.46 -53.23
C GLU A 102 15.11 -33.70 -52.28
N LYS A 103 16.29 -34.06 -52.81
CA LYS A 103 17.51 -34.17 -52.00
C LYS A 103 17.91 -32.83 -51.39
N CYS A 104 17.88 -31.74 -52.15
CA CYS A 104 18.15 -30.41 -51.62
C CYS A 104 17.12 -30.01 -50.55
N ALA A 105 15.85 -30.35 -50.74
CA ALA A 105 14.79 -30.10 -49.75
C ALA A 105 15.02 -30.89 -48.46
N MET A 106 15.42 -32.16 -48.56
CA MET A 106 15.80 -32.98 -47.40
C MET A 106 17.04 -32.44 -46.67
N ILE A 107 18.04 -31.96 -47.41
CA ILE A 107 19.22 -31.34 -46.81
C ILE A 107 18.84 -30.03 -46.11
N SER A 108 18.01 -29.19 -46.74
CA SER A 108 17.52 -27.95 -46.13
C SER A 108 16.75 -28.25 -44.84
N SER A 109 15.81 -29.19 -44.87
CA SER A 109 15.03 -29.52 -43.68
C SER A 109 15.90 -30.10 -42.56
N PHE A 110 16.92 -30.89 -42.89
CA PHE A 110 17.90 -31.35 -41.92
C PHE A 110 18.69 -30.19 -41.30
N LEU A 111 19.18 -29.25 -42.13
CA LEU A 111 19.91 -28.07 -41.64
C LEU A 111 19.02 -27.18 -40.76
N ASP A 112 17.75 -27.01 -41.13
CA ASP A 112 16.77 -26.26 -40.34
C ASP A 112 16.51 -26.94 -38.99
N GLN A 113 16.42 -28.28 -38.96
CA GLN A 113 16.33 -29.04 -37.71
C GLN A 113 17.56 -28.85 -36.83
N GLN A 114 18.77 -28.88 -37.39
CA GLN A 114 20.00 -28.64 -36.63
C GLN A 114 20.04 -27.21 -36.08
N ALA A 115 19.69 -26.22 -36.88
CA ALA A 115 19.60 -24.83 -36.44
C ALA A 115 18.61 -24.66 -35.28
N PHE A 116 17.46 -25.32 -35.36
CA PHE A 116 16.47 -25.32 -34.29
C PHE A 116 17.03 -25.93 -32.99
N LEU A 117 17.73 -27.05 -33.07
CA LEU A 117 18.33 -27.70 -31.89
C LEU A 117 19.35 -26.81 -31.19
N PHE A 118 20.14 -26.01 -31.93
CA PHE A 118 21.07 -25.06 -31.32
C PHE A 118 20.36 -23.97 -30.52
N VAL A 119 19.28 -23.41 -31.07
CA VAL A 119 18.48 -22.38 -30.40
C VAL A 119 17.79 -22.96 -29.16
N ASP A 120 17.10 -24.10 -29.29
CA ASP A 120 16.45 -24.74 -28.14
C ASP A 120 17.46 -25.11 -27.05
N THR A 121 18.62 -25.66 -27.40
CA THR A 121 19.66 -25.97 -26.40
C THR A 121 20.14 -24.72 -25.67
N ALA A 122 20.35 -23.62 -26.38
CA ALA A 122 20.75 -22.35 -25.76
C ALA A 122 19.66 -21.82 -24.81
N ASP A 123 18.38 -21.88 -25.22
CA ASP A 123 17.25 -21.47 -24.39
C ASP A 123 17.11 -22.34 -23.14
N ARG A 124 17.29 -23.65 -23.27
CA ARG A 124 17.28 -24.60 -22.14
C ARG A 124 18.40 -24.32 -21.15
N LEU A 125 19.62 -24.05 -21.64
CA LEU A 125 20.76 -23.69 -20.80
C LEU A 125 20.53 -22.34 -20.09
N ALA A 126 19.95 -21.36 -20.78
CA ALA A 126 19.64 -20.06 -20.20
C ALA A 126 18.58 -20.16 -19.10
N SER A 127 17.52 -20.94 -19.32
CA SER A 127 16.50 -21.20 -18.28
C SER A 127 17.11 -21.95 -17.10
N LEU A 128 17.92 -22.98 -17.33
CA LEU A 128 18.60 -23.70 -16.24
C LEU A 128 19.48 -22.76 -15.40
N ALA A 129 20.24 -21.88 -16.04
CA ALA A 129 21.15 -20.96 -15.38
C ALA A 129 20.42 -19.90 -14.54
N ARG A 130 19.28 -19.41 -15.01
CA ARG A 130 18.50 -18.37 -14.33
C ARG A 130 17.56 -18.92 -13.27
N ASP A 131 16.93 -20.06 -13.55
CA ASP A 131 15.85 -20.57 -12.71
C ASP A 131 16.40 -21.62 -11.74
N ALA A 132 17.01 -22.70 -12.22
CA ALA A 132 17.42 -23.79 -11.33
C ALA A 132 18.67 -23.46 -10.50
N LEU A 133 19.71 -22.91 -11.15
CA LEU A 133 21.00 -22.66 -10.47
C LEU A 133 20.91 -21.54 -9.41
N VAL A 134 20.05 -20.54 -9.61
CA VAL A 134 19.88 -19.47 -8.62
C VAL A 134 19.28 -20.02 -7.32
N HIS A 135 18.32 -20.94 -7.40
CA HIS A 135 17.72 -21.58 -6.22
C HIS A 135 18.64 -22.61 -5.56
N ALA A 136 19.57 -23.22 -6.32
CA ALA A 136 20.59 -24.09 -5.76
C ALA A 136 21.67 -23.32 -4.97
N ARG A 137 21.83 -22.01 -5.21
CA ARG A 137 22.75 -21.16 -4.46
C ARG A 137 22.09 -20.70 -3.17
N LEU A 138 22.78 -20.91 -2.05
CA LEU A 138 22.38 -20.34 -0.76
C LEU A 138 22.51 -18.80 -0.82
N PRO A 139 21.49 -18.05 -0.38
CA PRO A 139 21.57 -16.60 -0.24
C PRO A 139 22.70 -16.20 0.72
N SER A 140 23.20 -14.97 0.59
CA SER A 140 24.10 -14.40 1.58
C SER A 140 23.38 -14.25 2.91
N PHE A 141 23.91 -14.85 3.98
CA PHE A 141 23.34 -14.74 5.31
C PHE A 141 23.75 -13.42 5.94
N ALA A 142 22.76 -12.62 6.37
CA ALA A 142 23.00 -11.36 7.03
C ALA A 142 23.26 -11.54 8.53
N ILE A 143 24.45 -12.06 8.85
CA ILE A 143 24.92 -12.34 10.21
C ILE A 143 24.78 -11.12 11.15
N PRO A 144 25.07 -9.87 10.73
CA PRO A 144 24.90 -8.69 11.59
C PRO A 144 23.46 -8.49 12.10
N PHE A 145 22.44 -8.85 11.32
CA PHE A 145 21.05 -8.75 11.77
C PHE A 145 20.68 -9.88 12.73
N ALA A 146 21.24 -11.07 12.50
CA ALA A 146 21.03 -12.21 13.39
C ALA A 146 21.64 -11.95 14.78
N ILE A 147 22.85 -11.35 14.85
CA ILE A 147 23.47 -11.00 16.14
C ILE A 147 22.67 -9.92 16.88
N ASP A 148 22.17 -8.89 16.19
CA ASP A 148 21.36 -7.85 16.82
C ASP A 148 20.09 -8.44 17.47
N VAL A 149 19.38 -9.31 16.75
CA VAL A 149 18.19 -9.99 17.28
C VAL A 149 18.55 -10.95 18.40
N LEU A 150 19.65 -11.68 18.29
CA LEU A 150 20.10 -12.62 19.32
C LEU A 150 20.52 -11.93 20.62
N THR A 151 21.19 -10.79 20.52
CA THR A 151 21.76 -10.06 21.67
C THR A 151 20.74 -9.17 22.34
N THR A 152 19.93 -8.44 21.57
CA THR A 152 18.97 -7.46 22.10
C THR A 152 17.54 -8.01 22.19
N GLY A 153 17.28 -9.18 21.61
CA GLY A 153 15.94 -9.77 21.52
C GLY A 153 14.99 -9.00 20.58
N SER A 154 15.44 -7.92 19.95
CA SER A 154 14.62 -7.04 19.11
C SER A 154 15.40 -6.57 17.88
N TYR A 155 14.69 -6.09 16.86
CA TYR A 155 15.33 -5.60 15.63
C TYR A 155 15.48 -4.07 15.68
N PRO A 156 16.70 -3.53 15.81
CA PRO A 156 16.92 -2.09 15.99
C PRO A 156 16.65 -1.26 14.72
N ARG A 157 16.76 -1.88 13.54
CA ARG A 157 16.52 -1.23 12.24
C ARG A 157 15.06 -1.25 11.80
N LEU A 158 14.14 -1.70 12.66
CA LEU A 158 12.71 -1.68 12.36
C LEU A 158 12.22 -0.23 12.28
N PRO A 159 11.52 0.18 11.20
CA PRO A 159 10.94 1.52 11.12
C PRO A 159 10.03 1.81 12.31
N THR A 160 10.24 2.96 12.95
CA THR A 160 9.46 3.41 14.12
C THR A 160 7.98 3.55 13.80
N CYS A 161 7.62 3.83 12.54
CA CYS A 161 6.23 3.90 12.09
C CYS A 161 5.42 2.60 12.34
N ILE A 162 6.09 1.44 12.38
CA ILE A 162 5.46 0.15 12.70
C ILE A 162 5.29 0.02 14.22
N ARG A 163 6.30 0.47 14.99
CA ARG A 163 6.24 0.48 16.45
C ARG A 163 5.12 1.38 16.96
N ASP A 164 5.00 2.60 16.43
CA ASP A 164 4.05 3.60 16.89
C ASP A 164 2.58 3.27 16.53
N LYS A 165 2.35 2.51 15.45
CA LYS A 165 0.99 2.17 14.99
C LYS A 165 0.45 0.86 15.54
N ILE A 166 1.31 -0.11 15.85
CA ILE A 166 0.90 -1.50 16.13
C ILE A 166 1.18 -1.88 17.58
N ILE A 167 2.16 -1.26 18.23
CA ILE A 167 2.54 -1.56 19.61
C ILE A 167 1.98 -0.44 20.51
N PRO A 168 1.13 -0.75 21.51
CA PRO A 168 0.70 0.26 22.47
C PRO A 168 1.93 0.82 23.21
N PRO A 169 1.97 2.14 23.50
CA PRO A 169 3.09 2.72 24.25
C PRO A 169 3.22 2.01 25.60
N ASP A 170 4.46 1.75 26.00
CA ASP A 170 4.76 1.07 27.27
C ASP A 170 4.10 1.80 28.45
N PRO A 171 3.53 1.06 29.42
CA PRO A 171 2.82 1.66 30.53
C PRO A 171 3.77 2.50 31.37
N ILE A 172 3.39 3.75 31.66
CA ILE A 172 4.16 4.68 32.50
C ILE A 172 4.48 4.00 33.84
N THR A 173 5.77 3.87 34.14
CA THR A 173 6.23 3.20 35.36
C THR A 173 5.84 4.03 36.58
N LYS A 174 5.49 3.38 37.71
CA LYS A 174 5.16 4.09 38.97
C LYS A 174 6.29 5.02 39.43
N VAL A 175 7.54 4.61 39.20
CA VAL A 175 8.75 5.39 39.53
C VAL A 175 8.86 6.64 38.66
N GLU A 176 8.66 6.50 37.34
CA GLU A 176 8.66 7.63 36.40
C GLU A 176 7.57 8.62 36.76
N LYS A 177 6.35 8.13 37.04
CA LYS A 177 5.23 8.97 37.47
C LYS A 177 5.56 9.78 38.74
N GLN A 178 6.17 9.16 39.74
CA GLN A 178 6.56 9.85 40.98
C GLN A 178 7.64 10.91 40.71
N SER A 179 8.64 10.59 39.88
CA SER A 179 9.69 11.52 39.48
C SER A 179 9.13 12.72 38.72
N THR A 180 8.27 12.49 37.72
CA THR A 180 7.62 13.55 36.95
C THR A 180 6.73 14.43 37.83
N LEU A 181 5.98 13.86 38.78
CA LEU A 181 5.18 14.65 39.73
C LEU A 181 6.06 15.49 40.67
N HIS A 182 7.23 14.98 41.06
CA HIS A 182 8.18 15.74 41.87
C HIS A 182 8.78 16.91 41.08
N GLN A 183 9.20 16.68 39.84
CA GLN A 183 9.67 17.73 38.93
C GLN A 183 8.57 18.78 38.69
N LEU A 184 7.33 18.36 38.48
CA LEU A 184 6.22 19.28 38.28
C LEU A 184 5.92 20.12 39.54
N ASN A 185 6.04 19.54 40.74
CA ASN A 185 5.97 20.32 41.99
C ASN A 185 7.07 21.38 42.09
N GLN A 186 8.29 21.08 41.62
CA GLN A 186 9.40 22.04 41.61
C GLN A 186 9.14 23.19 40.63
N ILE A 187 8.69 22.87 39.41
CA ILE A 187 8.30 23.87 38.39
C ILE A 187 7.20 24.78 38.94
N LEU A 188 6.16 24.20 39.56
CA LEU A 188 5.07 24.97 40.17
C LEU A 188 5.59 25.91 41.27
N ARG A 189 6.46 25.43 42.16
CA ARG A 189 7.06 26.27 43.21
C ARG A 189 7.89 27.41 42.63
N HIS A 190 8.71 27.12 41.61
CA HIS A 190 9.51 28.12 40.94
C HIS A 190 8.64 29.21 40.31
N ARG A 191 7.61 28.80 39.54
CA ARG A 191 6.67 29.72 38.87
C ARG A 191 5.87 30.57 39.86
N LEU A 192 5.48 30.01 41.01
CA LEU A 192 4.81 30.77 42.07
C LEU A 192 5.71 31.83 42.71
N VAL A 193 7.02 31.59 42.82
CA VAL A 193 7.97 32.59 43.35
C VAL A 193 8.23 33.71 42.35
N THR A 194 8.24 33.40 41.05
CA THR A 194 8.48 34.40 40.00
C THR A 194 7.24 35.26 39.68
N THR A 195 6.04 34.78 40.00
CA THR A 195 4.78 35.49 39.70
C THR A 195 4.32 36.33 40.89
N ASP A 196 3.89 37.56 40.63
CA ASP A 196 3.25 38.40 41.66
C ASP A 196 1.95 37.74 42.15
N LEU A 197 1.94 37.23 43.38
CA LEU A 197 0.77 36.62 44.03
C LEU A 197 0.06 37.67 44.90
N PRO A 198 -1.28 37.84 44.79
CA PRO A 198 -2.03 38.68 45.73
C PRO A 198 -1.97 38.10 47.15
N PRO A 199 -1.89 38.95 48.19
CA PRO A 199 -1.71 38.51 49.58
C PRO A 199 -2.86 37.63 50.10
N GLN A 200 -4.04 37.71 49.48
CA GLN A 200 -5.22 36.89 49.82
C GLN A 200 -5.09 35.42 49.35
N LEU A 201 -4.16 35.12 48.42
CA LEU A 201 -3.86 33.76 47.95
C LEU A 201 -2.64 33.14 48.66
N ALA A 202 -2.16 33.75 49.75
CA ALA A 202 -0.95 33.30 50.46
C ALA A 202 -1.08 31.88 51.05
N ASN A 203 -2.30 31.43 51.35
CA ASN A 203 -2.59 30.06 51.79
C ASN A 203 -2.61 29.09 50.59
N LEU A 204 -1.42 28.72 50.12
CA LEU A 204 -1.22 27.79 49.01
C LEU A 204 -0.59 26.47 49.47
N THR A 205 -1.03 25.37 48.87
CA THR A 205 -0.44 24.04 49.10
C THR A 205 -0.07 23.41 47.76
N VAL A 206 1.20 23.03 47.62
CA VAL A 206 1.72 22.37 46.40
C VAL A 206 1.97 20.90 46.70
N ALA A 207 1.19 20.02 46.08
CA ALA A 207 1.30 18.57 46.25
C ALA A 207 0.86 17.82 44.99
N ASN A 208 1.49 16.67 44.72
CA ASN A 208 1.12 15.76 43.61
C ASN A 208 0.99 16.43 42.23
N GLY A 209 1.85 17.40 41.92
CA GLY A 209 1.84 18.13 40.65
C GLY A 209 0.69 19.10 40.51
N ARG A 210 0.13 19.58 41.62
CA ARG A 210 -1.00 20.53 41.63
C ARG A 210 -0.77 21.60 42.68
N VAL A 211 -1.22 22.81 42.40
CA VAL A 211 -1.28 23.92 43.36
C VAL A 211 -2.73 24.07 43.78
N LYS A 212 -2.99 24.05 45.08
CA LYS A 212 -4.28 24.39 45.66
C LYS A 212 -4.17 25.76 46.30
N PHE A 213 -5.00 26.69 45.87
CA PHE A 213 -5.20 27.97 46.54
C PHE A 213 -6.46 27.88 47.38
N ARG A 214 -6.36 28.23 48.66
CA ARG A 214 -7.49 28.25 49.58
C ARG A 214 -7.70 29.65 50.13
N VAL A 215 -8.86 30.22 49.85
CA VAL A 215 -9.31 31.49 50.46
C VAL A 215 -10.43 31.14 51.44
N GLU A 216 -10.24 31.46 52.72
CA GLU A 216 -11.19 31.11 53.78
C GLU A 216 -12.56 31.74 53.53
N GLY A 217 -13.62 30.93 53.50
CA GLY A 217 -15.00 31.38 53.31
C GLY A 217 -15.40 31.76 51.88
N GLU A 218 -14.51 31.58 50.87
CA GLU A 218 -14.80 31.97 49.47
C GLU A 218 -14.67 30.79 48.49
N PHE A 219 -13.45 30.33 48.19
CA PHE A 219 -13.21 29.26 47.21
C PHE A 219 -11.87 28.52 47.40
N GLU A 220 -11.82 27.29 46.86
CA GLU A 220 -10.63 26.47 46.68
C GLU A 220 -10.43 26.18 45.19
N ALA A 221 -9.30 26.64 44.63
CA ALA A 221 -8.95 26.43 43.23
C ALA A 221 -7.71 25.52 43.12
N THR A 222 -7.82 24.44 42.36
CA THR A 222 -6.72 23.54 42.03
C THR A 222 -6.21 23.81 40.62
N LEU A 223 -4.95 24.22 40.49
CA LEU A 223 -4.30 24.55 39.22
C LEU A 223 -3.12 23.64 38.93
N THR A 224 -2.74 23.51 37.66
CA THR A 224 -1.59 22.74 37.18
C THR A 224 -1.01 23.39 35.92
N VAL A 225 0.28 23.16 35.66
CA VAL A 225 0.98 23.64 34.45
C VAL A 225 1.43 22.41 33.65
N MET A 226 1.42 22.51 32.32
CA MET A 226 1.74 21.41 31.39
C MET A 226 3.17 21.51 30.81
N GLY A 227 4.09 22.17 31.51
CA GLY A 227 5.50 22.28 31.15
C GLY A 227 6.24 23.35 31.95
N ASP A 228 7.53 23.52 31.65
CA ASP A 228 8.43 24.46 32.34
C ASP A 228 8.47 25.85 31.67
N ASP A 229 8.14 25.91 30.37
CA ASP A 229 8.25 27.15 29.60
C ASP A 229 7.36 28.26 30.19
N PRO A 230 7.88 29.51 30.26
CA PRO A 230 7.16 30.60 30.88
C PRO A 230 5.90 31.03 30.12
N ASP A 231 5.78 30.62 28.86
CA ASP A 231 4.64 30.88 27.99
C ASP A 231 3.50 29.85 28.17
N ILE A 232 3.75 28.74 28.89
CA ILE A 232 2.72 27.73 29.11
C ILE A 232 1.72 28.28 30.15
N PRO A 233 0.43 28.41 29.78
CA PRO A 233 -0.59 28.96 30.64
C PRO A 233 -0.97 27.97 31.74
N TRP A 234 -1.46 28.51 32.84
CA TRP A 234 -2.01 27.71 33.92
C TRP A 234 -3.29 27.01 33.45
N ARG A 235 -3.55 25.80 33.96
CA ARG A 235 -4.80 25.07 33.73
C ARG A 235 -5.51 24.85 35.05
N LEU A 236 -6.79 25.22 35.08
CA LEU A 236 -7.69 24.89 36.17
C LEU A 236 -8.06 23.39 36.08
N LEU A 237 -7.91 22.66 37.18
CA LEU A 237 -8.33 21.25 37.29
C LEU A 237 -9.65 21.09 38.04
N LYS A 238 -9.81 21.86 39.11
CA LYS A 238 -10.98 21.79 39.99
C LYS A 238 -11.20 23.13 40.67
N LEU A 239 -12.44 23.55 40.75
CA LEU A 239 -12.88 24.71 41.50
C LEU A 239 -13.97 24.27 42.46
N GLU A 240 -13.76 24.50 43.75
CA GLU A 240 -14.73 24.27 44.81
C GLU A 240 -15.07 25.61 45.46
N ILE A 241 -16.36 25.86 45.71
CA ILE A 241 -16.83 27.09 46.34
C ILE A 241 -17.15 26.75 47.80
N LEU A 242 -16.53 27.46 48.74
CA LEU A 242 -16.62 27.17 50.18
C LEU A 242 -17.57 28.12 50.92
N VAL A 243 -18.37 28.92 50.21
CA VAL A 243 -19.36 29.82 50.81
C VAL A 243 -20.54 28.99 51.34
N GLU A 244 -20.84 29.11 52.62
CA GLU A 244 -22.03 28.58 53.28
C GLU A 244 -22.79 29.76 53.90
N ASP A 245 -24.04 29.99 53.49
CA ASP A 245 -24.91 31.01 54.10
C ASP A 245 -25.62 30.39 55.31
N ASN A 246 -25.39 30.94 56.50
CA ASN A 246 -25.89 30.37 57.75
C ASN A 246 -27.33 30.80 58.07
N GLU A 247 -27.95 31.71 57.28
CA GLU A 247 -29.30 32.20 57.55
C GLU A 247 -30.36 31.74 56.52
N THR A 248 -29.98 31.15 55.40
CA THR A 248 -30.94 30.54 54.45
C THR A 248 -30.31 29.36 53.69
N GLY A 249 -30.47 28.14 54.23
CA GLY A 249 -30.45 26.91 53.41
C GLY A 249 -29.46 25.81 53.81
N ASP A 250 -29.83 25.00 54.80
CA ASP A 250 -29.74 23.53 54.81
C ASP A 250 -28.47 22.83 54.24
N GLY A 251 -27.28 23.44 54.36
CA GLY A 251 -26.00 22.86 53.94
C GLY A 251 -25.89 22.49 52.45
N ARG A 252 -26.75 23.06 51.58
CA ARG A 252 -26.74 22.75 50.14
C ARG A 252 -25.81 23.71 49.42
N ALA A 253 -24.90 23.15 48.62
CA ALA A 253 -23.99 23.92 47.77
C ALA A 253 -24.79 24.97 46.95
N LEU A 254 -24.43 26.25 47.10
CA LEU A 254 -25.14 27.38 46.48
C LEU A 254 -25.14 27.38 44.95
N VAL A 255 -24.33 26.53 44.30
CA VAL A 255 -24.11 26.55 42.86
C VAL A 255 -24.36 25.17 42.25
N HIS A 256 -25.18 25.10 41.21
CA HIS A 256 -25.49 23.87 40.49
C HIS A 256 -24.27 23.39 39.68
N SER A 257 -24.09 22.08 39.50
CA SER A 257 -22.94 21.48 38.78
C SER A 257 -22.70 22.07 37.38
N MET A 258 -23.76 22.36 36.63
CA MET A 258 -23.71 23.03 35.32
C MET A 258 -23.12 24.44 35.36
N GLN A 259 -23.41 25.20 36.43
CA GLN A 259 -22.89 26.56 36.62
C GLN A 259 -21.40 26.51 36.97
N ILE A 260 -20.97 25.51 37.77
CA ILE A 260 -19.55 25.29 38.07
C ILE A 260 -18.76 24.98 36.80
N ASN A 261 -19.31 24.16 35.90
CA ASN A 261 -18.66 23.86 34.61
C ASN A 261 -18.52 25.10 33.72
N PHE A 262 -19.54 25.96 33.67
CA PHE A 262 -19.46 27.23 32.93
C PHE A 262 -18.43 28.18 33.54
N ILE A 263 -18.40 28.29 34.87
CA ILE A 263 -17.38 29.09 35.58
C ILE A 263 -15.98 28.50 35.33
N HIS A 264 -15.84 27.18 35.29
CA HIS A 264 -14.58 26.51 34.98
C HIS A 264 -14.08 26.89 33.58
N GLU A 265 -14.97 26.84 32.57
CA GLU A 265 -14.64 27.21 31.19
C GLU A 265 -14.29 28.71 31.05
N LEU A 266 -15.04 29.58 31.73
CA LEU A 266 -14.79 31.02 31.75
C LEU A 266 -13.44 31.32 32.39
N VAL A 267 -13.19 30.82 33.61
CA VAL A 267 -11.92 31.03 34.32
C VAL A 267 -10.75 30.46 33.51
N GLN A 268 -10.93 29.28 32.92
CA GLN A 268 -9.93 28.67 32.05
C GLN A 268 -9.61 29.59 30.87
N SER A 269 -10.59 30.12 30.15
CA SER A 269 -10.36 31.03 29.01
C SER A 269 -9.59 32.29 29.37
N ARG A 270 -9.83 32.87 30.55
CA ARG A 270 -9.12 34.06 31.04
C ARG A 270 -7.67 33.73 31.43
N LEU A 271 -7.47 32.54 32.01
CA LEU A 271 -6.16 32.04 32.40
C LEU A 271 -5.22 31.81 31.19
N PHE A 272 -5.77 31.67 29.98
CA PHE A 272 -5.04 31.55 28.72
C PHE A 272 -4.69 32.90 28.06
N ALA A 273 -5.33 34.01 28.45
CA ALA A 273 -5.34 35.24 27.65
C ALA A 273 -4.44 36.38 28.19
N ASP A 274 -4.22 36.47 29.50
CA ASP A 274 -3.64 37.66 30.16
C ASP A 274 -2.24 37.45 30.77
N GLU A 275 -1.47 38.55 30.86
CA GLU A 275 -0.09 38.59 31.39
C GLU A 275 0.02 38.29 32.90
N LYS A 276 -1.07 38.46 33.68
CA LYS A 276 -1.14 38.20 35.14
C LYS A 276 -2.26 37.22 35.50
N PRO A 277 -2.13 35.94 35.12
CA PRO A 277 -3.22 34.95 35.14
C PRO A 277 -3.84 34.72 36.53
N LEU A 278 -3.03 34.76 37.60
CA LEU A 278 -3.51 34.49 38.96
C LEU A 278 -4.29 35.66 39.55
N GLN A 279 -3.92 36.89 39.22
CA GLN A 279 -4.62 38.10 39.67
C GLN A 279 -5.99 38.20 38.99
N ASP A 280 -6.05 37.92 37.68
CA ASP A 280 -7.31 38.00 36.93
C ASP A 280 -8.25 36.86 37.28
N MET A 281 -7.73 35.65 37.54
CA MET A 281 -8.53 34.57 38.13
C MET A 281 -9.17 35.03 39.45
N TYR A 282 -8.38 35.62 40.35
CA TYR A 282 -8.88 36.11 41.63
C TYR A 282 -9.93 37.22 41.45
N ASN A 283 -9.66 38.21 40.59
CA ASN A 283 -10.59 39.29 40.30
C ASN A 283 -11.89 38.77 39.68
N CYS A 284 -11.83 37.84 38.72
CA CYS A 284 -13.01 37.24 38.10
C CYS A 284 -13.85 36.48 39.13
N LEU A 285 -13.22 35.65 39.97
CA LEU A 285 -13.93 34.93 41.03
C LEU A 285 -14.54 35.93 42.03
N ARG A 286 -13.77 36.93 42.48
CA ARG A 286 -14.22 37.98 43.41
C ARG A 286 -15.41 38.77 42.87
N ILE A 287 -15.40 39.16 41.60
CA ILE A 287 -16.49 39.88 40.93
C ILE A 287 -17.73 38.98 40.82
N LEU A 288 -17.55 37.70 40.47
CA LEU A 288 -18.64 36.73 40.45
C LEU A 288 -19.24 36.54 41.85
N PHE A 289 -18.41 36.45 42.89
CA PHE A 289 -18.86 36.34 44.29
C PHE A 289 -19.59 37.58 44.79
N CYS A 290 -19.04 38.78 44.57
CA CYS A 290 -19.63 40.02 45.06
C CYS A 290 -20.99 40.31 44.42
N ASN A 291 -21.15 39.98 43.12
CA ASN A 291 -22.42 40.12 42.41
C ASN A 291 -23.42 39.02 42.77
N CYS A 292 -22.98 37.79 43.03
CA CYS A 292 -23.90 36.71 43.39
C CYS A 292 -24.38 36.75 44.85
N LEU A 293 -23.63 37.38 45.76
CA LEU A 293 -24.08 37.61 47.13
C LEU A 293 -25.13 38.73 47.23
N SER A 294 -25.10 39.72 46.33
CA SER A 294 -25.95 40.91 46.41
C SER A 294 -27.34 40.73 45.77
N THR A 295 -27.57 39.78 44.85
CA THR A 295 -28.91 39.41 44.33
C THR A 295 -28.81 38.22 43.35
N PRO A 296 -29.48 37.07 43.60
CA PRO A 296 -29.36 35.87 42.75
C PRO A 296 -29.94 36.06 41.33
N SER A 297 -30.83 37.04 41.11
CA SER A 297 -31.40 37.37 39.79
C SER A 297 -30.43 38.10 38.86
N LEU A 298 -29.38 38.74 39.40
CA LEU A 298 -28.39 39.51 38.64
C LEU A 298 -27.14 38.68 38.25
N CYS A 299 -26.96 37.47 38.78
CA CYS A 299 -25.86 36.58 38.38
C CYS A 299 -25.90 36.26 36.89
N VAL A 300 -27.09 35.98 36.32
CA VAL A 300 -27.25 35.63 34.90
C VAL A 300 -26.92 36.82 33.99
N ILE A 301 -27.34 38.03 34.38
CA ILE A 301 -27.06 39.27 33.63
C ILE A 301 -25.57 39.64 33.73
N SER A 302 -24.93 39.46 34.89
CA SER A 302 -23.49 39.69 35.08
C SER A 302 -22.64 38.69 34.30
N ILE A 303 -23.06 37.43 34.21
CA ILE A 303 -22.42 36.40 33.38
C ILE A 303 -22.52 36.76 31.89
N ILE A 304 -23.68 37.27 31.43
CA ILE A 304 -23.85 37.77 30.06
C ILE A 304 -22.99 39.02 29.82
N PHE A 305 -22.91 39.93 30.78
CA PHE A 305 -22.11 41.16 30.67
C PHE A 305 -20.60 40.86 30.61
N ILE A 306 -20.10 39.94 31.44
CA ILE A 306 -18.70 39.49 31.42
C ILE A 306 -18.37 38.75 30.12
N ASN A 307 -19.30 37.93 29.60
CA ASN A 307 -19.13 37.25 28.30
C ASN A 307 -19.14 38.26 27.13
N CYS A 308 -19.99 39.29 27.20
CA CYS A 308 -20.04 40.38 26.21
C CYS A 308 -18.76 41.24 26.24
N PHE A 309 -18.22 41.52 27.43
CA PHE A 309 -16.96 42.25 27.60
C PHE A 309 -15.74 41.41 27.18
N SER A 310 -15.78 40.09 27.36
CA SER A 310 -14.72 39.18 26.91
C SER A 310 -14.68 38.96 25.39
N ARG A 311 -15.75 39.33 24.66
CA ARG A 311 -15.82 39.26 23.18
C ARG A 311 -15.40 40.55 22.48
N ALA A 312 -15.13 41.64 23.20
CA ALA A 312 -14.65 42.88 22.62
C ALA A 312 -13.12 42.89 22.54
N PRO A 313 -12.52 42.86 21.34
CA PRO A 313 -11.08 43.03 21.21
C PRO A 313 -10.72 44.49 21.45
N GLN A 314 -9.70 44.72 22.29
CA GLN A 314 -8.88 45.93 22.35
C GLN A 314 -9.61 47.29 22.25
N TRP A 315 -10.07 47.82 23.38
CA TRP A 315 -10.07 49.28 23.56
C TRP A 315 -9.25 49.63 24.80
N ARG A 316 -8.05 50.15 24.51
CA ARG A 316 -7.19 50.86 25.45
C ARG A 316 -8.03 51.87 26.24
N TRP A 317 -8.07 51.73 27.56
CA TRP A 317 -8.37 52.86 28.43
C TRP A 317 -7.10 53.70 28.58
N ASN A 318 -6.82 54.54 27.59
CA ASN A 318 -6.07 55.76 27.84
C ASN A 318 -7.03 56.74 28.53
N ALA A 319 -7.01 56.76 29.85
CA ALA A 319 -7.44 57.91 30.63
C ALA A 319 -6.19 58.45 31.35
N VAL A 320 -5.51 59.37 30.67
CA VAL A 320 -4.59 60.37 31.25
C VAL A 320 -5.47 61.37 32.04
N PRO A 321 -4.98 61.94 33.15
CA PRO A 321 -5.72 62.11 34.41
C PRO A 321 -6.90 63.06 34.41
#